data_AF-A0A5C1Q9L3-F1
#
_entry.id   AF-A0A5C1Q9L3-F1
#
_cell.length_a   1.000
_cell.length_b   1.000
_cell.length_c   1.000
_cell.angle_alpha   90.00
_cell.angle_beta   90.00
_cell.angle_gamma   90.00
#
_symmetry.space_group_name_H-M   'P 1'
#
loop_
_entity.id
_entity.type
_entity.pdbx_description
1 polymer ?
#
loop_
_entity_poly.entity_id
_entity_poly.type
_entity_poly.pdbx_seq_one_letter_code
_entity_poly.pdbx_strand_id
1 'polypeptide(L)'
;MTTIIILSIAITMVFAIIVFLIVRRAGNHNIGSIQTLIKQGKSSHAIDVLKKMIAKDPQNVDAHFLLAKAFMMENKQELAFMEVKSINKIGEFSPACPEKEFRKLSSKLFLQFNQPDEALKDYLLLIKLSPYESENYYNVGLLFEDRQKSSKAVNYYKKTIELDPRHAGAYLHLGMIMYNSKRYKDAKLFLDSSLKYDETNFITYFYIGKIAKEGKDYMGAIEAFEKALRDKSIKLKALMERGICYIALKKFDLAITELDKSLNLIQRDSEIKYSEQQLLYIHYFMAMAFEQVRDLDKAIEHWVIINKSKKNFKDVSEKLSQYKELQENDRMKDYLTSTRDEYVEICKAICGQINLTAQDIKDVKSGIQLIGLESGKKDWKASKKMSYLVRLLRDSNPVSETTVRNVLDEMKNMNIMKSILISSTEITSDAKKFAESRPIELIGKRKLVKILNQM
;
A
#
# COMPACT_ATOMS: atom_id res chain seq x y z
N MET A 1 -52.99 61.14 -54.87
CA MET A 1 -51.99 60.15 -55.35
C MET A 1 -50.93 59.87 -54.29
N THR A 2 -50.38 60.89 -53.63
CA THR A 2 -49.36 60.78 -52.58
C THR A 2 -49.79 59.99 -51.33
N THR A 3 -51.03 60.13 -50.87
CA THR A 3 -51.55 59.41 -49.68
C THR A 3 -51.66 57.89 -49.90
N ILE A 4 -52.02 57.46 -51.11
CA ILE A 4 -52.14 56.03 -51.47
C ILE A 4 -50.75 55.38 -51.51
N ILE A 5 -49.73 56.11 -51.96
CA ILE A 5 -48.34 55.65 -52.01
C ILE A 5 -47.78 55.48 -50.59
N ILE A 6 -48.04 56.43 -49.69
CA ILE A 6 -47.59 56.34 -48.29
C ILE A 6 -48.22 55.14 -47.57
N LEU A 7 -49.52 54.88 -47.82
CA LEU A 7 -50.22 53.76 -47.22
C LEU A 7 -49.70 52.41 -47.73
N SER A 8 -49.36 52.29 -49.03
CA SER A 8 -48.80 51.05 -49.57
C SER A 8 -47.39 50.76 -49.05
N ILE A 9 -46.57 51.81 -48.84
CA ILE A 9 -45.24 51.68 -48.23
C ILE A 9 -45.37 51.24 -46.77
N ALA A 10 -46.32 51.80 -46.01
CA ALA A 10 -46.55 51.40 -44.62
C ALA A 10 -46.99 49.93 -44.51
N ILE A 11 -47.89 49.47 -45.39
CA ILE A 11 -48.36 48.08 -45.41
C ILE A 11 -47.24 47.11 -45.77
N THR A 12 -46.42 47.43 -46.76
CA THR A 12 -45.28 46.59 -47.15
C THR A 12 -44.20 46.55 -46.07
N MET A 13 -43.97 47.65 -45.35
CA MET A 13 -43.04 47.68 -44.21
C MET A 13 -43.56 46.84 -43.03
N VAL A 14 -44.84 46.95 -42.69
CA VAL A 14 -45.46 46.12 -41.64
C VAL A 14 -45.45 44.65 -42.03
N PHE A 15 -45.76 44.32 -43.29
CA PHE A 15 -45.68 42.95 -43.80
C PHE A 15 -44.25 42.42 -43.75
N ALA A 16 -43.24 43.22 -44.13
CA ALA A 16 -41.84 42.85 -44.02
C ALA A 16 -41.39 42.64 -42.57
N ILE A 17 -41.88 43.46 -41.63
CA ILE A 17 -41.63 43.28 -40.19
C ILE A 17 -42.29 41.99 -39.67
N ILE A 18 -43.53 41.71 -40.09
CA ILE A 18 -44.23 40.49 -39.70
C ILE A 18 -43.54 39.26 -40.28
N VAL A 19 -43.15 39.27 -41.56
CA VAL A 19 -42.37 38.20 -42.19
C VAL A 19 -41.01 38.06 -41.52
N PHE A 20 -40.33 39.16 -41.18
CA PHE A 20 -39.07 39.13 -40.43
C PHE A 20 -39.24 38.51 -39.04
N LEU A 21 -40.32 38.84 -38.32
CA LEU A 21 -40.64 38.24 -37.02
C LEU A 21 -41.04 36.76 -37.14
N ILE A 22 -41.77 36.38 -38.19
CA ILE A 22 -42.14 34.99 -38.47
C ILE A 22 -40.91 34.17 -38.88
N VAL A 23 -40.03 34.69 -39.74
CA VAL A 23 -38.79 34.04 -40.15
C VAL A 23 -37.79 33.97 -39.00
N ARG A 24 -37.71 34.99 -38.14
CA ARG A 24 -36.94 34.95 -36.89
C ARG A 24 -37.49 33.90 -35.92
N ARG A 25 -38.81 33.68 -35.90
CA ARG A 25 -39.46 32.63 -35.10
C ARG A 25 -39.36 31.24 -35.74
N ALA A 26 -39.33 31.14 -37.06
CA ALA A 26 -39.22 29.90 -37.83
C ALA A 26 -37.77 29.43 -38.04
N GLY A 27 -36.79 30.34 -37.96
CA GLY A 27 -35.35 30.06 -37.93
C GLY A 27 -34.87 29.46 -36.60
N ASN A 28 -35.69 29.56 -35.55
CA ASN A 28 -35.54 28.75 -34.35
C ASN A 28 -36.02 27.33 -34.68
N HIS A 29 -35.09 26.45 -35.06
CA HIS A 29 -35.31 25.02 -34.83
C HIS A 29 -35.82 24.89 -33.39
N ASN A 30 -37.03 24.34 -33.22
CA ASN A 30 -37.72 24.37 -31.94
C ASN A 30 -36.83 23.66 -30.91
N ILE A 31 -36.17 24.42 -30.03
CA ILE A 31 -35.28 23.89 -28.99
C ILE A 31 -36.00 22.80 -28.19
N GLY A 32 -37.32 22.94 -27.99
CA GLY A 32 -38.16 21.92 -27.36
C GLY A 32 -38.26 20.61 -28.15
N SER A 33 -38.27 20.64 -29.49
CA SER A 33 -38.27 19.42 -30.30
C SER A 33 -36.91 18.71 -30.24
N ILE A 34 -35.80 19.46 -30.25
CA ILE A 34 -34.45 18.91 -30.10
C ILE A 34 -34.28 18.28 -28.72
N GLN A 35 -34.71 18.96 -27.66
CA GLN A 35 -34.71 18.42 -26.29
C GLN A 35 -35.52 17.11 -26.20
N THR A 36 -36.65 17.04 -26.91
CA THR A 36 -37.49 15.85 -26.97
C THR A 36 -36.78 14.70 -27.70
N LEU A 37 -36.10 14.97 -28.81
CA LEU A 37 -35.29 13.97 -29.53
C LEU A 37 -34.18 13.38 -28.66
N ILE A 38 -33.47 14.24 -27.92
CA ILE A 38 -32.43 13.82 -26.97
C ILE A 38 -33.04 12.92 -25.87
N LYS A 39 -34.17 13.32 -25.28
CA LYS A 39 -34.88 12.49 -24.28
C LYS A 39 -35.35 11.15 -24.83
N GLN A 40 -35.71 11.08 -26.11
CA GLN A 40 -36.12 9.84 -26.79
C GLN A 40 -34.93 8.96 -27.21
N GLY A 41 -33.68 9.33 -26.89
CA GLY A 41 -32.48 8.59 -27.28
C GLY A 41 -32.12 8.73 -28.75
N LYS A 42 -32.79 9.61 -29.51
CA LYS A 42 -32.50 9.91 -30.92
C LYS A 42 -31.41 10.98 -31.04
N SER A 43 -30.31 10.80 -30.29
CA SER A 43 -29.27 11.82 -30.09
C SER A 43 -28.46 12.10 -31.36
N SER A 44 -28.31 11.13 -32.26
CA SER A 44 -27.52 11.28 -33.50
C SER A 44 -28.10 12.34 -34.45
N HIS A 45 -29.42 12.31 -34.66
CA HIS A 45 -30.09 13.31 -35.49
C HIS A 45 -30.09 14.69 -34.84
N ALA A 46 -30.20 14.75 -33.51
CA ALA A 46 -30.11 16.00 -32.76
C ALA A 46 -28.71 16.63 -32.93
N ILE A 47 -27.64 15.84 -32.89
CA ILE A 47 -26.25 16.31 -33.10
C ILE A 47 -26.10 17.00 -34.46
N ASP A 48 -26.63 16.41 -35.55
CA ASP A 48 -26.51 17.00 -36.89
C ASP A 48 -27.23 18.34 -37.00
N VAL A 49 -28.42 18.45 -36.40
CA VAL A 49 -29.19 19.71 -36.36
C VAL A 49 -28.45 20.76 -35.54
N LEU A 50 -27.94 20.38 -34.36
CA LEU A 50 -27.22 21.28 -33.45
C LEU A 50 -25.91 21.79 -34.05
N LYS A 51 -25.15 20.95 -34.75
CA LYS A 51 -23.95 21.37 -35.48
C LYS A 51 -24.27 22.39 -36.57
N LYS A 52 -25.38 22.23 -37.29
CA LYS A 52 -25.85 23.20 -38.29
C LYS A 52 -26.28 24.53 -37.64
N MET A 53 -26.84 24.49 -36.44
CA MET A 53 -27.16 25.70 -35.67
C MET A 53 -25.89 26.45 -35.28
N ILE A 54 -24.90 25.76 -34.72
CA ILE A 54 -23.61 26.35 -34.34
C ILE A 54 -22.85 26.90 -35.55
N ALA A 55 -22.91 26.21 -36.71
CA ALA A 55 -22.27 26.70 -37.93
C ALA A 55 -22.88 28.02 -38.43
N LYS A 56 -24.18 28.27 -38.18
CA LYS A 56 -24.86 29.53 -38.52
C LYS A 56 -24.63 30.60 -37.46
N ASP A 57 -24.59 30.20 -36.19
CA ASP A 57 -24.40 31.07 -35.03
C ASP A 57 -23.43 30.41 -34.03
N PRO A 58 -22.13 30.68 -34.14
CA PRO A 58 -21.12 30.09 -33.25
C PRO A 58 -21.21 30.54 -31.79
N GLN A 59 -22.06 31.53 -31.46
CA GLN A 59 -22.28 31.97 -30.08
C GLN A 59 -23.58 31.41 -29.49
N ASN A 60 -24.25 30.51 -30.19
CA ASN A 60 -25.51 29.92 -29.75
C ASN A 60 -25.33 28.99 -28.55
N VAL A 61 -25.43 29.53 -27.34
CA VAL A 61 -25.19 28.79 -26.10
C VAL A 61 -26.13 27.58 -25.94
N ASP A 62 -27.37 27.70 -26.40
CA ASP A 62 -28.37 26.62 -26.31
C ASP A 62 -27.99 25.44 -27.19
N ALA A 63 -27.51 25.71 -28.41
CA ALA A 63 -27.05 24.69 -29.32
C ALA A 63 -25.81 23.97 -28.77
N HIS A 64 -24.83 24.72 -28.25
CA HIS A 64 -23.66 24.13 -27.60
C HIS A 64 -24.04 23.26 -26.40
N PHE A 65 -24.96 23.71 -25.54
CA PHE A 65 -25.34 22.97 -24.33
C PHE A 65 -26.11 21.69 -24.63
N LEU A 66 -27.06 21.75 -25.56
CA LEU A 66 -27.79 20.56 -26.01
C LEU A 66 -26.88 19.59 -26.74
N LEU A 67 -25.90 20.10 -27.49
CA LEU A 67 -24.91 19.28 -28.18
C LEU A 67 -24.01 18.56 -27.17
N ALA A 68 -23.56 19.27 -26.13
CA ALA A 68 -22.81 18.67 -25.03
C ALA A 68 -23.60 17.52 -24.37
N LYS A 69 -24.89 17.73 -24.08
CA LYS A 69 -25.77 16.70 -23.53
C LYS A 69 -25.96 15.51 -24.47
N ALA A 70 -26.16 15.76 -25.77
CA ALA A 70 -26.29 14.70 -26.76
C ALA A 70 -25.00 13.85 -26.86
N PHE A 71 -23.83 14.50 -26.85
CA PHE A 71 -22.54 13.81 -26.81
C PHE A 71 -22.35 12.98 -25.54
N MET A 72 -22.78 13.47 -24.38
CA MET A 72 -22.74 12.69 -23.13
C MET A 72 -23.58 11.41 -23.22
N MET A 73 -24.75 11.46 -23.87
CA MET A 73 -25.59 10.28 -24.07
C MET A 73 -24.98 9.27 -25.04
N GLU A 74 -24.20 9.73 -26.02
CA GLU A 74 -23.45 8.86 -26.94
C GLU A 74 -22.08 8.43 -26.39
N ASN A 75 -21.79 8.71 -25.12
CA ASN A 75 -20.50 8.44 -24.47
C ASN A 75 -19.30 9.13 -25.17
N LYS A 76 -19.53 10.24 -25.89
CA LYS A 76 -18.52 11.05 -26.59
C LYS A 76 -18.05 12.20 -25.69
N GLN A 77 -17.40 11.85 -24.59
CA GLN A 77 -17.08 12.79 -23.51
C GLN A 77 -16.06 13.86 -23.93
N GLU A 78 -15.10 13.57 -24.83
CA GLU A 78 -14.16 14.60 -25.31
C GLU A 78 -14.89 15.69 -26.11
N LEU A 79 -15.86 15.31 -26.94
CA LEU A 79 -16.65 16.27 -27.71
C LEU A 79 -17.57 17.10 -26.80
N ALA A 80 -18.22 16.46 -25.83
CA ALA A 80 -19.01 17.18 -24.83
C ALA A 80 -18.16 18.21 -24.07
N PHE A 81 -16.92 17.86 -23.75
CA PHE A 81 -15.97 18.75 -23.09
C PHE A 81 -15.57 19.97 -23.94
N MET A 82 -15.41 19.78 -25.26
CA MET A 82 -15.18 20.90 -26.18
C MET A 82 -16.36 21.89 -26.17
N GLU A 83 -17.60 21.39 -26.19
CA GLU A 83 -18.79 22.24 -26.13
C GLU A 83 -18.91 22.98 -24.79
N VAL A 84 -18.57 22.32 -23.67
CA VAL A 84 -18.50 22.96 -22.35
C VAL A 84 -17.51 24.13 -22.33
N LYS A 85 -16.33 23.96 -22.94
CA LYS A 85 -15.34 25.04 -23.06
C LYS A 85 -15.86 26.21 -23.90
N SER A 86 -16.59 25.94 -24.98
CA SER A 86 -17.23 26.97 -25.80
C SER A 86 -18.25 27.77 -24.99
N ILE A 87 -19.14 27.10 -24.25
CA ILE A 87 -20.14 27.77 -23.39
C ILE A 87 -19.45 28.62 -22.32
N ASN A 88 -18.40 28.11 -21.67
CA ASN A 88 -17.68 28.85 -20.64
C ASN A 88 -16.95 30.08 -21.21
N LYS A 89 -16.54 30.05 -22.49
CA LYS A 89 -15.97 31.21 -23.20
C LYS A 89 -17.03 32.24 -23.56
N ILE A 90 -18.23 31.81 -23.94
CA ILE A 90 -19.37 32.70 -24.24
C ILE A 90 -19.81 33.41 -22.96
N GLY A 91 -19.94 32.69 -21.84
CA GLY A 91 -20.22 33.27 -20.52
C GLY A 91 -21.66 33.77 -20.32
N GLU A 92 -22.57 33.47 -21.26
CA GLU A 92 -23.99 33.80 -21.18
C GLU A 92 -24.82 32.53 -20.91
N PHE A 93 -25.97 32.69 -20.24
CA PHE A 93 -26.88 31.60 -19.92
C PHE A 93 -28.30 31.94 -20.33
N SER A 94 -29.10 30.92 -20.64
CA SER A 94 -30.47 31.07 -21.12
C SER A 94 -31.42 30.10 -20.39
N PRO A 95 -32.75 30.22 -20.55
CA PRO A 95 -33.68 29.21 -20.07
C PRO A 95 -33.45 27.79 -20.62
N ALA A 96 -32.91 27.67 -21.84
CA ALA A 96 -32.58 26.37 -22.46
C ALA A 96 -31.17 25.87 -22.09
N CYS A 97 -30.28 26.77 -21.66
CA CYS A 97 -29.02 26.48 -21.00
C CYS A 97 -29.00 27.05 -19.56
N PRO A 98 -29.74 26.44 -18.59
CA PRO A 98 -29.74 26.93 -17.22
C PRO A 98 -28.35 26.80 -16.60
N GLU A 99 -27.84 27.90 -16.02
CA GLU A 99 -26.49 27.92 -15.45
C GLU A 99 -26.24 26.77 -14.48
N LYS A 100 -27.16 26.50 -13.55
CA LYS A 100 -27.04 25.40 -12.59
C LYS A 100 -26.78 24.05 -13.28
N GLU A 101 -27.55 23.73 -14.31
CA GLU A 101 -27.44 22.45 -15.00
C GLU A 101 -26.19 22.39 -15.89
N PHE A 102 -25.79 23.53 -16.47
CA PHE A 102 -24.50 23.67 -17.12
C PHE A 102 -23.34 23.41 -16.15
N ARG A 103 -23.31 24.07 -15.00
CA ARG A 103 -22.25 23.96 -14.00
C ARG A 103 -22.10 22.54 -13.44
N LYS A 104 -23.21 21.81 -13.30
CA LYS A 104 -23.18 20.37 -12.94
C LYS A 104 -22.49 19.52 -14.01
N LEU A 105 -22.81 19.75 -15.28
CA LEU A 105 -22.20 19.02 -16.39
C LEU A 105 -20.72 19.38 -16.54
N SER A 106 -20.40 20.68 -16.50
CA SER A 106 -19.05 21.17 -16.71
C SER A 106 -18.11 20.77 -15.58
N SER A 107 -18.53 20.88 -14.31
CA SER A 107 -17.71 20.44 -13.16
C SER A 107 -17.32 18.97 -13.25
N LYS A 108 -18.27 18.08 -13.61
CA LYS A 108 -17.99 16.65 -13.83
C LYS A 108 -16.97 16.44 -14.95
N LEU A 109 -17.15 17.11 -16.09
CA LEU A 109 -16.24 16.98 -17.23
C LEU A 109 -14.86 17.57 -16.92
N PHE A 110 -14.79 18.70 -16.22
CA PHE A 110 -13.52 19.28 -15.78
C PHE A 110 -12.74 18.32 -14.87
N LEU A 111 -13.39 17.66 -13.91
CA LEU A 111 -12.72 16.62 -13.11
C LEU A 111 -12.24 15.46 -13.98
N GLN A 112 -13.07 14.98 -14.89
CA GLN A 112 -12.73 13.87 -15.78
C GLN A 112 -11.52 14.17 -16.67
N PHE A 113 -11.41 15.39 -17.18
CA PHE A 113 -10.31 15.85 -18.03
C PHE A 113 -9.17 16.51 -17.25
N ASN A 114 -9.04 16.20 -15.95
CA ASN A 114 -7.95 16.64 -15.09
C ASN A 114 -7.78 18.18 -15.05
N GLN A 115 -8.90 18.91 -15.01
CA GLN A 115 -9.00 20.36 -14.84
C GLN A 115 -9.66 20.70 -13.48
N PRO A 116 -9.01 20.39 -12.35
CA PRO A 116 -9.62 20.52 -11.03
C PRO A 116 -9.83 21.98 -10.58
N ASP A 117 -9.13 22.96 -11.16
CA ASP A 117 -9.30 24.38 -10.81
C ASP A 117 -10.60 24.94 -11.39
N GLU A 118 -10.92 24.57 -12.63
CA GLU A 118 -12.18 24.89 -13.30
C GLU A 118 -13.36 24.19 -12.62
N ALA A 119 -13.20 22.91 -12.27
CA ALA A 119 -14.21 22.19 -11.50
C ALA A 119 -14.49 22.85 -10.15
N LEU A 120 -13.45 23.30 -9.44
CA LEU A 120 -13.61 24.01 -8.17
C LEU A 120 -14.41 25.31 -8.34
N LYS A 121 -14.13 26.10 -9.38
CA LYS A 121 -14.91 27.31 -9.69
C LYS A 121 -16.38 26.97 -9.90
N ASP A 122 -16.68 25.94 -10.68
CA ASP A 122 -18.05 25.53 -10.95
C ASP A 122 -18.77 25.02 -9.70
N TYR A 123 -18.14 24.20 -8.87
CA TYR A 123 -18.75 23.74 -7.61
C TYR A 123 -18.98 24.89 -6.61
N LEU A 124 -18.08 25.87 -6.55
CA LEU A 124 -18.29 27.07 -5.72
C LEU A 124 -19.47 27.92 -6.22
N LEU A 125 -19.69 27.98 -7.53
CA LEU A 125 -20.89 28.61 -8.11
C LEU A 125 -22.13 27.78 -7.82
N LEU A 126 -22.06 26.45 -7.93
CA LEU A 126 -23.16 25.54 -7.60
C LEU A 126 -23.62 25.66 -6.15
N ILE A 127 -22.69 25.85 -5.20
CA ILE A 127 -23.03 26.13 -3.80
C ILE A 127 -23.85 27.42 -3.66
N LYS A 128 -23.56 28.45 -4.46
CA LYS A 128 -24.35 29.70 -4.45
C LYS A 128 -25.72 29.52 -5.10
N LEU A 129 -25.77 28.78 -6.21
CA LEU A 129 -27.00 28.53 -6.98
C LEU A 129 -27.91 27.48 -6.32
N SER A 130 -27.37 26.63 -5.46
CA SER A 130 -28.07 25.50 -4.81
C SER A 130 -27.46 25.20 -3.44
N PRO A 131 -27.71 26.07 -2.44
CA PRO A 131 -27.06 26.02 -1.13
C PRO A 131 -27.47 24.84 -0.25
N TYR A 132 -28.50 24.08 -0.66
CA TYR A 132 -28.99 22.91 0.08
C TYR A 132 -28.57 21.57 -0.54
N GLU A 133 -27.76 21.59 -1.59
CA GLU A 133 -27.25 20.37 -2.24
C GLU A 133 -25.94 19.93 -1.59
N SER A 134 -26.00 18.89 -0.75
CA SER A 134 -24.87 18.41 0.06
C SER A 134 -23.68 17.94 -0.81
N GLU A 135 -23.97 17.35 -1.97
CA GLU A 135 -22.98 16.81 -2.91
C GLU A 135 -22.06 17.91 -3.45
N ASN A 136 -22.55 19.14 -3.63
CA ASN A 136 -21.71 20.26 -4.07
C ASN A 136 -20.65 20.61 -3.02
N TYR A 137 -21.03 20.63 -1.74
CA TYR A 137 -20.08 20.86 -0.64
C TYR A 137 -19.08 19.70 -0.54
N TYR A 138 -19.55 18.46 -0.72
CA TYR A 138 -18.68 17.28 -0.67
C TYR A 138 -17.58 17.35 -1.72
N ASN A 139 -17.94 17.65 -2.98
CA ASN A 139 -16.99 17.80 -4.07
C ASN A 139 -15.99 18.96 -3.87
N VAL A 140 -16.43 20.08 -3.29
CA VAL A 140 -15.49 21.15 -2.89
C VAL A 140 -14.52 20.67 -1.79
N GLY A 141 -15.02 19.88 -0.84
CA GLY A 141 -14.19 19.23 0.19
C GLY A 141 -13.09 18.38 -0.42
N LEU A 142 -13.44 17.48 -1.34
CA LEU A 142 -12.49 16.63 -2.08
C LEU A 142 -11.43 17.45 -2.80
N LEU A 143 -11.86 18.51 -3.49
CA LEU A 143 -10.97 19.40 -4.24
C LEU A 143 -10.00 20.18 -3.34
N PHE A 144 -10.41 20.57 -2.14
CA PHE A 144 -9.48 21.19 -1.17
C PHE A 144 -8.53 20.17 -0.55
N GLU A 145 -8.98 18.95 -0.32
CA GLU A 145 -8.15 17.87 0.23
C GLU A 145 -7.04 17.46 -0.75
N ASP A 146 -7.36 17.32 -2.03
CA ASP A 146 -6.38 17.04 -3.10
C ASP A 146 -5.28 18.12 -3.17
N ARG A 147 -5.64 19.38 -2.87
CA ARG A 147 -4.71 20.51 -2.76
C ARG A 147 -4.01 20.60 -1.39
N GLN A 148 -4.08 19.56 -0.56
CA GLN A 148 -3.51 19.49 0.79
C GLN A 148 -4.02 20.59 1.74
N LYS A 149 -5.19 21.18 1.47
CA LYS A 149 -5.83 22.21 2.30
C LYS A 149 -6.87 21.58 3.23
N SER A 150 -6.43 20.63 4.06
CA SER A 150 -7.32 19.82 4.91
C SER A 150 -8.16 20.66 5.88
N SER A 151 -7.66 21.80 6.37
CA SER A 151 -8.43 22.70 7.25
C SER A 151 -9.65 23.30 6.54
N LYS A 152 -9.54 23.60 5.24
CA LYS A 152 -10.69 24.06 4.43
C LYS A 152 -11.62 22.91 4.13
N ALA A 153 -11.09 21.75 3.73
CA ALA A 153 -11.88 20.57 3.40
C ALA A 153 -12.80 20.14 4.56
N VAL A 154 -12.31 20.17 5.81
CA VAL A 154 -13.10 19.86 7.01
C VAL A 154 -14.37 20.69 7.11
N ASN A 155 -14.31 21.99 6.81
CA ASN A 155 -15.49 22.86 6.89
C ASN A 155 -16.54 22.47 5.84
N TYR A 156 -16.12 22.11 4.63
CA TYR A 156 -17.02 21.68 3.57
C TYR A 156 -17.63 20.31 3.88
N TYR A 157 -16.86 19.33 4.36
CA TYR A 157 -17.40 18.03 4.77
C TYR A 157 -18.36 18.13 5.96
N LYS A 158 -18.08 19.02 6.93
CA LYS A 158 -19.04 19.30 8.00
C LYS A 158 -20.34 19.88 7.46
N LYS A 159 -20.28 20.78 6.48
CA LYS A 159 -21.48 21.32 5.84
C LYS A 159 -22.22 20.25 5.03
N THR A 160 -21.52 19.33 4.37
CA THR A 160 -22.12 18.15 3.74
C THR A 160 -22.93 17.34 4.74
N ILE A 161 -22.37 17.05 5.92
CA ILE A 161 -23.04 16.25 6.97
C ILE A 161 -24.21 17.02 7.61
N GLU A 162 -24.11 18.34 7.71
CA GLU A 162 -25.22 19.19 8.19
C GLU A 162 -26.43 19.11 7.25
N LEU A 163 -26.18 19.09 5.92
CA LEU A 163 -27.22 19.02 4.89
C LEU A 163 -27.71 17.59 4.65
N ASP A 164 -26.81 16.61 4.72
CA ASP A 164 -27.10 15.18 4.62
C ASP A 164 -26.37 14.40 5.74
N PRO A 165 -27.05 14.17 6.87
CA PRO A 165 -26.47 13.44 8.01
C PRO A 165 -26.10 11.99 7.73
N ARG A 166 -26.51 11.41 6.60
CA ARG A 166 -26.25 10.02 6.20
C ARG A 166 -25.11 9.89 5.19
N HIS A 167 -24.45 10.99 4.84
CA HIS A 167 -23.41 11.00 3.81
C HIS A 167 -22.11 10.29 4.27
N ALA A 168 -22.03 8.97 4.06
CA ALA A 168 -20.92 8.13 4.52
C ALA A 168 -19.53 8.57 4.02
N GLY A 169 -19.44 9.10 2.79
CA GLY A 169 -18.18 9.61 2.21
C GLY A 169 -17.58 10.78 3.00
N ALA A 170 -18.39 11.79 3.36
CA ALA A 170 -17.94 12.93 4.14
C ALA A 170 -17.41 12.51 5.53
N TYR A 171 -18.08 11.54 6.17
CA TYR A 171 -17.59 10.95 7.42
C TYR A 171 -16.24 10.22 7.24
N LEU A 172 -16.08 9.43 6.17
CA LEU A 172 -14.79 8.79 5.85
C LEU A 172 -13.68 9.84 5.75
N HIS A 173 -13.87 10.87 4.92
CA HIS A 173 -12.84 11.89 4.69
C HIS A 173 -12.51 12.69 5.96
N LEU A 174 -13.50 13.03 6.78
CA LEU A 174 -13.23 13.61 8.11
C LEU A 174 -12.43 12.67 9.00
N GLY A 175 -12.78 11.38 9.02
CA GLY A 175 -12.03 10.35 9.74
C GLY A 175 -10.58 10.25 9.29
N MET A 176 -10.34 10.26 7.97
CA MET A 176 -9.00 10.27 7.37
C MET A 176 -8.19 11.50 7.77
N ILE A 177 -8.79 12.69 7.72
CA ILE A 177 -8.12 13.95 8.11
C ILE A 177 -7.76 13.94 9.60
N MET A 178 -8.66 13.46 10.47
CA MET A 178 -8.39 13.35 11.91
C MET A 178 -7.30 12.31 12.19
N TYR A 179 -7.30 11.19 11.46
CA TYR A 179 -6.25 10.17 11.56
C TYR A 179 -4.88 10.77 11.22
N ASN A 180 -4.77 11.47 10.09
CA ASN A 180 -3.53 12.10 9.65
C ASN A 180 -3.05 13.19 10.63
N SER A 181 -3.98 13.81 11.35
CA SER A 181 -3.70 14.77 12.43
C SER A 181 -3.40 14.08 13.78
N LYS A 182 -3.24 12.75 13.81
CA LYS A 182 -3.01 11.92 15.00
C LYS A 182 -4.12 12.01 16.07
N ARG A 183 -5.31 12.49 15.69
CA ARG A 183 -6.50 12.56 16.55
C ARG A 183 -7.31 11.27 16.44
N TYR A 184 -6.74 10.17 16.91
CA TYR A 184 -7.28 8.82 16.68
C TYR A 184 -8.68 8.59 17.27
N LYS A 185 -8.99 9.19 18.43
CA LYS A 185 -10.33 9.10 19.04
C LYS A 185 -11.40 9.74 18.16
N ASP A 186 -11.14 10.95 17.68
CA ASP A 186 -12.07 11.67 16.79
C ASP A 186 -12.18 10.98 15.43
N ALA A 187 -11.04 10.49 14.90
CA ALA A 187 -11.02 9.72 13.67
C ALA A 187 -11.93 8.50 13.78
N LYS A 188 -11.84 7.74 14.86
CA LYS A 188 -12.68 6.56 15.10
C LYS A 188 -14.16 6.92 15.12
N LEU A 189 -14.57 8.02 15.78
CA LEU A 189 -15.97 8.45 15.81
C LEU A 189 -16.54 8.72 14.40
N PHE A 190 -15.77 9.40 13.56
CA PHE A 190 -16.18 9.68 12.18
C PHE A 190 -16.17 8.40 11.32
N LEU A 191 -15.17 7.54 11.46
CA LEU A 191 -15.10 6.26 10.72
C LEU A 191 -16.23 5.30 11.12
N ASP A 192 -16.56 5.20 12.42
CA ASP A 192 -17.70 4.43 12.90
C ASP A 192 -19.01 4.97 12.32
N SER A 193 -19.15 6.30 12.21
CA SER A 193 -20.31 6.93 11.57
C SER A 193 -20.36 6.65 10.06
N SER A 194 -19.21 6.61 9.38
CA SER A 194 -19.14 6.22 7.97
C SER A 194 -19.68 4.81 7.75
N LEU A 195 -19.21 3.83 8.54
CA LEU A 195 -19.69 2.45 8.46
C LEU A 195 -21.16 2.29 8.85
N LYS A 196 -21.66 3.10 9.79
CA LYS A 196 -23.08 3.09 10.17
C LYS A 196 -23.99 3.39 8.98
N TYR A 197 -23.55 4.25 8.06
CA TYR A 197 -24.36 4.65 6.90
C TYR A 197 -23.99 3.92 5.61
N ASP A 198 -22.77 3.39 5.51
CA ASP A 198 -22.32 2.51 4.44
C ASP A 198 -21.28 1.50 4.93
N GLU A 199 -21.74 0.28 5.21
CA GLU A 199 -20.89 -0.83 5.64
C GLU A 199 -19.95 -1.35 4.53
N THR A 200 -20.19 -0.96 3.27
CA THR A 200 -19.37 -1.37 2.12
C THR A 200 -18.19 -0.45 1.86
N ASN A 201 -18.03 0.61 2.66
CA ASN A 201 -16.88 1.49 2.58
C ASN A 201 -15.61 0.83 3.15
N PHE A 202 -14.99 -0.03 2.34
CA PHE A 202 -13.83 -0.83 2.75
C PHE A 202 -12.59 0.01 3.05
N ILE A 203 -12.50 1.23 2.50
CA ILE A 203 -11.46 2.21 2.85
C ILE A 203 -11.58 2.58 4.33
N THR A 204 -12.80 2.71 4.87
CA THR A 204 -13.02 2.97 6.29
C THR A 204 -12.41 1.89 7.18
N TYR A 205 -12.58 0.61 6.83
CA TYR A 205 -11.94 -0.49 7.56
C TYR A 205 -10.41 -0.41 7.52
N PHE A 206 -9.81 0.03 6.41
CA PHE A 206 -8.37 0.25 6.34
C PHE A 206 -7.90 1.26 7.39
N TYR A 207 -8.59 2.40 7.53
CA TYR A 207 -8.21 3.41 8.53
C TYR A 207 -8.50 2.96 9.97
N ILE A 208 -9.57 2.20 10.21
CA ILE A 208 -9.81 1.58 11.52
C ILE A 208 -8.67 0.62 11.87
N GLY A 209 -8.22 -0.21 10.92
CA GLY A 209 -7.08 -1.10 11.12
C GLY A 209 -5.79 -0.35 11.45
N LYS A 210 -5.55 0.78 10.78
CA LYS A 210 -4.42 1.66 11.12
C LYS A 210 -4.52 2.21 12.55
N ILE A 211 -5.71 2.67 12.96
CA ILE A 211 -5.93 3.15 14.34
C ILE A 211 -5.69 2.05 15.36
N ALA A 212 -6.22 0.84 15.12
CA ALA A 212 -6.01 -0.31 16.00
C ALA A 212 -4.51 -0.67 16.12
N LYS A 213 -3.78 -0.66 15.00
CA LYS A 213 -2.33 -0.89 14.97
C LYS A 213 -1.56 0.15 15.78
N GLU A 214 -1.89 1.44 15.67
CA GLU A 214 -1.29 2.50 16.50
C GLU A 214 -1.59 2.29 17.99
N GLY A 215 -2.79 1.75 18.31
CA GLY A 215 -3.17 1.31 19.65
C GLY A 215 -2.53 -0.02 20.11
N LYS A 216 -1.67 -0.63 19.28
CA LYS A 216 -1.06 -1.97 19.48
C LYS A 216 -2.08 -3.12 19.56
N ASP A 217 -3.33 -2.88 19.18
CA ASP A 217 -4.31 -3.93 18.96
C ASP A 217 -4.08 -4.56 17.57
N TYR A 218 -3.05 -5.41 17.49
CA TYR A 218 -2.66 -6.03 16.22
C TYR A 218 -3.69 -7.03 15.71
N MET A 219 -4.44 -7.69 16.60
CA MET A 219 -5.50 -8.62 16.19
C MET A 219 -6.69 -7.87 15.59
N GLY A 220 -7.19 -6.83 16.26
CA GLY A 220 -8.25 -5.98 15.70
C GLY A 220 -7.82 -5.27 14.41
N ALA A 221 -6.54 -4.89 14.31
CA ALA A 221 -5.97 -4.35 13.08
C ALA A 221 -6.03 -5.35 11.92
N ILE A 222 -5.64 -6.61 12.15
CA ILE A 222 -5.67 -7.67 11.14
C ILE A 222 -7.09 -7.92 10.63
N GLU A 223 -8.09 -7.99 11.53
CA GLU A 223 -9.50 -8.18 11.16
C GLU A 223 -10.03 -7.02 10.31
N ALA A 224 -9.70 -5.78 10.69
CA ALA A 224 -10.11 -4.60 9.94
C ALA A 224 -9.43 -4.56 8.55
N PHE A 225 -8.13 -4.84 8.48
CA PHE A 225 -7.43 -4.90 7.19
C PHE A 225 -7.94 -6.03 6.30
N GLU A 226 -8.37 -7.16 6.87
CA GLU A 226 -8.97 -8.26 6.10
C GLU A 226 -10.25 -7.83 5.39
N LYS A 227 -11.13 -7.09 6.09
CA LYS A 227 -12.31 -6.48 5.45
C LYS A 227 -11.92 -5.49 4.36
N ALA A 228 -10.85 -4.74 4.59
CA ALA A 228 -10.34 -3.76 3.63
C ALA A 228 -9.87 -4.41 2.31
N LEU A 229 -9.42 -5.67 2.31
CA LEU A 229 -8.93 -6.37 1.11
C LEU A 229 -9.94 -6.44 -0.06
N ARG A 230 -11.22 -6.20 0.20
CA ARG A 230 -12.28 -6.17 -0.81
C ARG A 230 -12.19 -4.97 -1.75
N ASP A 231 -11.52 -3.89 -1.35
CA ASP A 231 -11.31 -2.71 -2.19
C ASP A 231 -9.96 -2.76 -2.90
N LYS A 232 -10.01 -2.80 -4.24
CA LYS A 232 -8.82 -2.89 -5.10
C LYS A 232 -7.82 -1.76 -4.86
N SER A 233 -8.29 -0.54 -4.59
CA SER A 233 -7.44 0.66 -4.47
C SER A 233 -6.55 0.64 -3.22
N ILE A 234 -6.97 -0.07 -2.16
CA ILE A 234 -6.22 -0.18 -0.91
C ILE A 234 -5.77 -1.60 -0.60
N LYS A 235 -6.13 -2.60 -1.43
CA LYS A 235 -5.79 -4.02 -1.24
C LYS A 235 -4.31 -4.25 -1.00
N LEU A 236 -3.44 -3.64 -1.81
CA LEU A 236 -1.99 -3.74 -1.64
C LEU A 236 -1.56 -3.22 -0.26
N LYS A 237 -2.01 -2.03 0.12
CA LYS A 237 -1.68 -1.41 1.41
C LYS A 237 -2.19 -2.25 2.57
N ALA A 238 -3.40 -2.80 2.46
CA ALA A 238 -3.99 -3.66 3.49
C ALA A 238 -3.20 -4.97 3.68
N LEU A 239 -2.77 -5.64 2.61
CA LEU A 239 -1.89 -6.83 2.71
C LEU A 239 -0.56 -6.51 3.40
N MET A 240 0.07 -5.40 3.00
CA MET A 240 1.32 -4.93 3.63
C MET A 240 1.14 -4.69 5.12
N GLU A 241 0.09 -3.96 5.51
CA GLU A 241 -0.17 -3.63 6.91
C GLU A 241 -0.54 -4.86 7.75
N ARG A 242 -1.23 -5.86 7.18
CA ARG A 242 -1.44 -7.17 7.83
C ARG A 242 -0.12 -7.89 8.08
N GLY A 243 0.75 -7.95 7.07
CA GLY A 243 2.09 -8.54 7.21
C GLY A 243 2.89 -7.90 8.34
N ILE A 244 2.86 -6.58 8.44
CA ILE A 244 3.51 -5.83 9.54
C ILE A 244 2.90 -6.17 10.90
N CYS A 245 1.58 -6.31 11.00
CA CYS A 245 0.92 -6.73 12.25
C CYS A 245 1.33 -8.15 12.65
N TYR A 246 1.45 -9.08 11.70
CA TYR A 246 1.96 -10.43 11.97
C TYR A 246 3.41 -10.44 12.47
N ILE A 247 4.28 -9.57 11.93
CA ILE A 247 5.65 -9.39 12.44
C ILE A 247 5.61 -8.92 13.90
N ALA A 248 4.77 -7.93 14.23
CA ALA A 248 4.64 -7.44 15.59
C ALA A 248 4.16 -8.53 16.57
N LEU A 249 3.32 -9.47 16.09
CA LEU A 249 2.88 -10.65 16.82
C LEU A 249 3.88 -11.82 16.80
N LYS A 250 5.06 -11.66 16.19
CA LYS A 250 6.08 -12.70 15.99
C LYS A 250 5.59 -13.93 15.22
N LYS A 251 4.53 -13.78 14.40
CA LYS A 251 3.99 -14.82 13.52
C LYS A 251 4.63 -14.70 12.14
N PHE A 252 5.92 -15.01 12.05
CA PHE A 252 6.74 -14.70 10.89
C PHE A 252 6.32 -15.43 9.61
N ASP A 253 5.88 -16.69 9.70
CA ASP A 253 5.39 -17.44 8.51
C ASP A 253 4.16 -16.78 7.88
N LEU A 254 3.23 -16.29 8.72
CA LEU A 254 2.03 -15.57 8.25
C LEU A 254 2.40 -14.20 7.67
N ALA A 255 3.38 -13.51 8.27
CA ALA A 255 3.88 -12.25 7.73
C ALA A 255 4.47 -12.44 6.33
N ILE A 256 5.34 -13.45 6.15
CA ILE A 256 5.93 -13.80 4.85
C ILE A 256 4.82 -14.07 3.83
N THR A 257 3.82 -14.87 4.21
CA THR A 257 2.69 -15.21 3.33
C THR A 257 1.91 -13.97 2.86
N GLU A 258 1.60 -13.03 3.76
CA GLU A 258 0.86 -11.81 3.38
C GLU A 258 1.70 -10.82 2.55
N LEU A 259 3.00 -10.72 2.84
CA LEU A 259 3.91 -9.88 2.08
C LEU A 259 4.19 -10.47 0.69
N ASP A 260 4.26 -11.79 0.57
CA ASP A 260 4.36 -12.48 -0.72
C ASP A 260 3.11 -12.26 -1.59
N LYS A 261 1.90 -12.33 -1.00
CA LYS A 261 0.67 -11.92 -1.68
C LYS A 261 0.74 -10.48 -2.19
N SER A 262 1.40 -9.58 -1.45
CA SER A 262 1.59 -8.18 -1.88
C SER A 262 2.51 -8.08 -3.10
N LEU A 263 3.62 -8.83 -3.13
CA LEU A 263 4.51 -8.89 -4.30
C LEU A 263 3.83 -9.51 -5.52
N ASN A 264 3.10 -10.62 -5.32
CA ASN A 264 2.35 -11.26 -6.39
C ASN A 264 1.29 -10.33 -7.00
N LEU A 265 0.64 -9.51 -6.18
CA LEU A 265 -0.31 -8.51 -6.66
C LEU A 265 0.36 -7.46 -7.54
N ILE A 266 1.54 -6.96 -7.14
CA ILE A 266 2.34 -6.02 -7.93
C ILE A 266 2.78 -6.63 -9.27
N GLN A 267 3.17 -7.91 -9.29
CA GLN A 267 3.67 -8.57 -10.50
C GLN A 267 2.58 -8.93 -11.50
N ARG A 268 1.39 -9.31 -11.02
CA ARG A 268 0.30 -9.84 -11.87
C ARG A 268 -0.65 -8.77 -12.37
N ASP A 269 -0.79 -7.66 -11.65
CA ASP A 269 -1.77 -6.62 -11.94
C ASP A 269 -1.06 -5.31 -12.29
N SER A 270 -0.96 -5.02 -13.59
CA SER A 270 -0.30 -3.83 -14.12
C SER A 270 -0.99 -2.52 -13.76
N GLU A 271 -2.24 -2.57 -13.29
CA GLU A 271 -2.99 -1.37 -12.89
C GLU A 271 -2.72 -0.98 -11.42
N ILE A 272 -2.10 -1.87 -10.64
CA ILE A 272 -1.77 -1.60 -9.24
C ILE A 272 -0.68 -0.53 -9.18
N LYS A 273 -1.09 0.65 -8.69
CA LYS A 273 -0.16 1.74 -8.40
C LYS A 273 0.51 1.49 -7.04
N TYR A 274 1.84 1.51 -7.03
CA TYR A 274 2.66 1.43 -5.83
C TYR A 274 3.81 2.43 -5.93
N SER A 275 4.33 2.86 -4.78
CA SER A 275 5.56 3.65 -4.73
C SER A 275 6.78 2.76 -4.56
N GLU A 276 7.93 3.22 -5.06
CA GLU A 276 9.21 2.52 -4.83
C GLU A 276 9.45 2.27 -3.34
N GLN A 277 9.10 3.26 -2.50
CA GLN A 277 9.20 3.13 -1.05
C GLN A 277 8.36 1.97 -0.50
N GLN A 278 7.13 1.77 -0.99
CA GLN A 278 6.30 0.63 -0.57
C GLN A 278 6.96 -0.70 -0.94
N LEU A 279 7.48 -0.83 -2.15
CA LEU A 279 8.16 -2.04 -2.61
C LEU A 279 9.40 -2.36 -1.74
N LEU A 280 10.20 -1.33 -1.44
CA LEU A 280 11.36 -1.46 -0.55
C LEU A 280 10.95 -1.92 0.85
N TYR A 281 9.86 -1.40 1.41
CA TYR A 281 9.34 -1.84 2.70
C TYR A 281 8.84 -3.29 2.67
N ILE A 282 8.18 -3.72 1.60
CA ILE A 282 7.74 -5.13 1.46
C ILE A 282 8.95 -6.05 1.56
N HIS A 283 9.97 -5.85 0.72
CA HIS A 283 11.18 -6.65 0.76
C HIS A 283 11.88 -6.58 2.12
N TYR A 284 11.91 -5.39 2.73
CA TYR A 284 12.57 -5.21 4.02
C TYR A 284 11.90 -6.04 5.11
N PHE A 285 10.57 -5.98 5.21
CA PHE A 285 9.83 -6.75 6.19
C PHE A 285 9.83 -8.26 5.89
N MET A 286 9.85 -8.66 4.62
CA MET A 286 10.02 -10.07 4.24
C MET A 286 11.36 -10.60 4.68
N ALA A 287 12.45 -9.88 4.37
CA ALA A 287 13.79 -10.29 4.73
C ALA A 287 13.95 -10.38 6.25
N MET A 288 13.45 -9.39 7.01
CA MET A 288 13.40 -9.48 8.48
C MET A 288 12.66 -10.73 8.95
N ALA A 289 11.50 -11.04 8.37
CA ALA A 289 10.74 -12.23 8.77
C ALA A 289 11.49 -13.53 8.42
N PHE A 290 12.16 -13.59 7.27
CA PHE A 290 13.00 -14.71 6.87
C PHE A 290 14.20 -14.93 7.81
N GLU A 291 14.84 -13.86 8.28
CA GLU A 291 15.88 -13.96 9.32
C GLU A 291 15.36 -14.63 10.59
N GLN A 292 14.12 -14.30 11.00
CA GLN A 292 13.52 -14.84 12.22
C GLN A 292 13.14 -16.33 12.09
N VAL A 293 12.74 -16.78 10.90
CA VAL A 293 12.52 -18.21 10.62
C VAL A 293 13.79 -18.95 10.20
N ARG A 294 14.94 -18.26 10.20
CA ARG A 294 16.28 -18.78 9.85
C ARG A 294 16.45 -19.22 8.40
N ASP A 295 15.65 -18.68 7.49
CA ASP A 295 15.82 -18.86 6.04
C ASP A 295 16.69 -17.71 5.51
N LEU A 296 18.01 -17.82 5.77
CA LEU A 296 18.96 -16.74 5.47
C LEU A 296 19.15 -16.52 3.98
N ASP A 297 19.02 -17.55 3.15
CA ASP A 297 19.17 -17.42 1.71
C ASP A 297 18.11 -16.48 1.13
N LYS A 298 16.83 -16.70 1.47
CA LYS A 298 15.75 -15.78 1.05
C LYS A 298 15.85 -14.40 1.69
N ALA A 299 16.31 -14.32 2.94
CA ALA A 299 16.55 -13.02 3.56
C ALA A 299 17.59 -12.21 2.76
N ILE A 300 18.71 -12.83 2.39
CA ILE A 300 19.78 -12.21 1.61
C ILE A 300 19.31 -11.82 0.22
N GLU A 301 18.53 -12.67 -0.47
CA GLU A 301 17.94 -12.33 -1.76
C GLU A 301 17.17 -10.99 -1.70
N HIS A 302 16.30 -10.84 -0.71
CA HIS A 302 15.56 -9.60 -0.51
C HIS A 302 16.45 -8.42 -0.10
N TRP A 303 17.47 -8.64 0.73
CA TRP A 303 18.45 -7.59 1.07
C TRP A 303 19.21 -7.09 -0.17
N VAL A 304 19.62 -8.00 -1.05
CA VAL A 304 20.29 -7.65 -2.31
C VAL A 304 19.36 -6.85 -3.23
N ILE A 305 18.08 -7.26 -3.35
CA ILE A 305 17.08 -6.53 -4.13
C ILE A 305 16.98 -5.08 -3.65
N ILE A 306 16.86 -4.87 -2.33
CA ILE A 306 16.77 -3.54 -1.74
C ILE A 306 18.05 -2.74 -2.00
N ASN A 307 19.23 -3.32 -1.74
CA ASN A 307 20.50 -2.62 -1.90
C ASN A 307 20.79 -2.23 -3.36
N LYS A 308 20.32 -3.04 -4.33
CA LYS A 308 20.41 -2.74 -5.76
C LYS A 308 19.55 -1.55 -6.16
N SER A 309 18.33 -1.44 -5.61
CA SER A 309 17.44 -0.29 -5.85
C SER A 309 17.90 0.95 -5.08
N LYS A 310 18.18 0.81 -3.78
CA LYS A 310 18.58 1.91 -2.90
C LYS A 310 19.64 1.47 -1.88
N LYS A 311 20.91 1.76 -2.19
CA LYS A 311 22.07 1.37 -1.39
C LYS A 311 21.96 1.72 0.10
N ASN A 312 21.58 2.97 0.42
CA ASN A 312 21.52 3.46 1.81
C ASN A 312 20.12 3.33 2.43
N PHE A 313 19.37 2.28 2.09
CA PHE A 313 18.06 2.06 2.69
C PHE A 313 18.22 1.38 4.05
N LYS A 314 18.00 2.15 5.13
CA LYS A 314 18.06 1.68 6.53
C LYS A 314 19.40 0.97 6.82
N ASP A 315 19.37 -0.20 7.45
CA ASP A 315 20.48 -1.04 7.89
C ASP A 315 20.87 -2.13 6.87
N VAL A 316 20.34 -2.08 5.64
CA VAL A 316 20.50 -3.17 4.65
C VAL A 316 21.96 -3.39 4.23
N SER A 317 22.76 -2.33 4.05
CA SER A 317 24.18 -2.50 3.71
C SER A 317 24.97 -3.17 4.83
N GLU A 318 24.66 -2.85 6.09
CA GLU A 318 25.29 -3.46 7.26
C GLU A 318 24.93 -4.95 7.34
N LYS A 319 23.64 -5.27 7.18
CA LYS A 319 23.15 -6.66 7.09
C LYS A 319 23.89 -7.45 6.03
N LEU A 320 24.00 -6.93 4.81
CA LEU A 320 24.72 -7.60 3.72
C LEU A 320 26.21 -7.79 4.01
N SER A 321 26.87 -6.84 4.68
CA SER A 321 28.27 -6.99 5.08
C SER A 321 28.43 -8.14 6.10
N GLN A 322 27.53 -8.22 7.09
CA GLN A 322 27.52 -9.31 8.06
C GLN A 322 27.34 -10.68 7.37
N TYR A 323 26.47 -10.76 6.37
CA TYR A 323 26.28 -11.98 5.57
C TYR A 323 27.49 -12.30 4.69
N LYS A 324 28.14 -11.30 4.10
CA LYS A 324 29.35 -11.53 3.28
C LYS A 324 30.48 -12.13 4.12
N GLU A 325 30.69 -11.65 5.34
CA GLU A 325 31.64 -12.24 6.29
C GLU A 325 31.27 -13.68 6.73
N LEU A 326 30.02 -14.11 6.52
CA LEU A 326 29.57 -15.50 6.73
C LEU A 326 29.76 -16.34 5.46
N GLN A 327 29.62 -15.72 4.27
CA GLN A 327 29.71 -16.36 2.95
C GLN A 327 31.13 -16.56 2.42
N GLU A 328 32.13 -15.81 2.90
CA GLU A 328 33.55 -15.97 2.48
C GLU A 328 34.17 -17.33 2.88
N ASN A 329 33.40 -18.22 3.52
CA ASN A 329 33.79 -19.59 3.76
C ASN A 329 32.63 -20.53 3.40
N ASP A 330 32.71 -21.20 2.26
CA ASP A 330 31.69 -22.12 1.75
C ASP A 330 31.28 -23.17 2.80
N ARG A 331 32.23 -23.68 3.59
CA ARG A 331 31.95 -24.67 4.64
C ARG A 331 31.30 -24.07 5.88
N MET A 332 31.58 -22.80 6.17
CA MET A 332 30.88 -22.06 7.22
C MET A 332 29.44 -21.74 6.81
N LYS A 333 29.22 -21.45 5.52
CA LYS A 333 27.87 -21.32 4.96
C LYS A 333 27.10 -22.63 5.13
N ASP A 334 27.66 -23.75 4.69
CA ASP A 334 27.05 -25.08 4.84
C ASP A 334 26.74 -25.39 6.31
N TYR A 335 27.65 -25.09 7.25
CA TYR A 335 27.42 -25.26 8.68
C TYR A 335 26.21 -24.46 9.22
N LEU A 336 25.93 -23.27 8.66
CA LEU A 336 24.87 -22.38 9.13
C LEU A 336 23.53 -22.65 8.47
N THR A 337 23.52 -22.96 7.17
CA THR A 337 22.30 -23.05 6.35
C THR A 337 21.84 -24.49 6.09
N SER A 338 22.66 -25.48 6.43
CA SER A 338 22.32 -26.90 6.24
C SER A 338 21.01 -27.29 6.92
N THR A 339 20.33 -28.25 6.28
CA THR A 339 19.20 -28.95 6.89
C THR A 339 19.65 -29.61 8.19
N ARG A 340 18.68 -30.02 9.01
CA ARG A 340 18.96 -30.69 10.28
C ARG A 340 19.92 -31.88 10.12
N ASP A 341 19.64 -32.76 9.17
CA ASP A 341 20.38 -34.02 9.02
C ASP A 341 21.79 -33.77 8.49
N GLU A 342 21.93 -32.86 7.53
CA GLU A 342 23.23 -32.38 7.05
C GLU A 342 24.03 -31.71 8.17
N TYR A 343 23.40 -30.87 9.00
CA TYR A 343 24.05 -30.22 10.13
C TYR A 343 24.61 -31.23 11.13
N VAL A 344 23.89 -32.32 11.39
CA VAL A 344 24.36 -33.42 12.26
C VAL A 344 25.61 -34.09 11.67
N GLU A 345 25.64 -34.37 10.37
CA GLU A 345 26.82 -34.95 9.71
C GLU A 345 28.03 -34.01 9.75
N ILE A 346 27.82 -32.72 9.51
CA ILE A 346 28.88 -31.71 9.66
C ILE A 346 29.42 -31.71 11.10
N CYS A 347 28.56 -31.76 12.10
CA CYS A 347 28.97 -31.79 13.50
C CYS A 347 29.75 -33.06 13.88
N LYS A 348 29.35 -34.23 13.37
CA LYS A 348 30.11 -35.49 13.54
C LYS A 348 31.51 -35.36 12.94
N ALA A 349 31.61 -34.77 11.75
CA ALA A 349 32.88 -34.60 11.08
C ALA A 349 33.77 -33.54 11.77
N ILE A 350 33.20 -32.47 12.35
CA ILE A 350 33.91 -31.56 13.27
C ILE A 350 34.49 -32.32 14.47
N CYS A 351 33.70 -33.21 15.09
CA CYS A 351 34.18 -34.05 16.19
C CYS A 351 35.36 -34.93 15.77
N GLY A 352 35.30 -35.51 14.57
CA GLY A 352 36.40 -36.30 14.00
C GLY A 352 37.71 -35.51 13.90
N GLN A 353 37.65 -34.24 13.47
CA GLN A 353 38.83 -33.36 13.37
C GLN A 353 39.46 -33.00 14.73
N ILE A 354 38.68 -33.09 15.82
CA ILE A 354 39.17 -32.91 17.19
C ILE A 354 39.37 -34.24 17.93
N ASN A 355 39.56 -35.34 17.18
CA ASN A 355 39.82 -36.69 17.69
C ASN A 355 38.71 -37.28 18.58
N LEU A 356 37.46 -36.90 18.32
CA LEU A 356 36.28 -37.41 19.01
C LEU A 356 35.36 -38.17 18.04
N THR A 357 34.82 -39.29 18.51
CA THR A 357 33.70 -39.99 17.86
C THR A 357 32.39 -39.56 18.52
N ALA A 358 31.46 -39.02 17.73
CA ALA A 358 30.18 -38.51 18.23
C ALA A 358 29.17 -39.65 18.51
N GLN A 359 28.52 -39.57 19.67
CA GLN A 359 27.44 -40.44 20.14
C GLN A 359 26.35 -39.61 20.85
N ASP A 360 25.18 -40.20 21.10
CA ASP A 360 24.09 -39.61 21.89
C ASP A 360 23.74 -38.16 21.51
N ILE A 361 23.42 -37.97 20.23
CA ILE A 361 23.12 -36.65 19.66
C ILE A 361 21.72 -36.20 20.09
N LYS A 362 21.63 -34.99 20.63
CA LYS A 362 20.41 -34.36 21.11
C LYS A 362 20.33 -32.91 20.61
N ASP A 363 19.13 -32.47 20.29
CA ASP A 363 18.91 -31.06 19.98
C ASP A 363 18.99 -30.16 21.20
N VAL A 364 19.55 -28.99 20.96
CA VAL A 364 19.51 -27.90 21.91
C VAL A 364 19.09 -26.63 21.20
N LYS A 365 18.78 -25.60 21.98
CA LYS A 365 18.47 -24.28 21.42
C LYS A 365 19.65 -23.79 20.58
N SER A 366 19.39 -23.48 19.32
CA SER A 366 20.38 -22.97 18.36
C SER A 366 21.54 -23.93 18.05
N GLY A 367 21.39 -25.24 18.20
CA GLY A 367 22.47 -26.17 17.88
C GLY A 367 22.18 -27.62 18.25
N ILE A 368 23.24 -28.41 18.40
CA ILE A 368 23.17 -29.78 18.93
C ILE A 368 24.14 -29.98 20.09
N GLN A 369 23.82 -30.99 20.89
CA GLN A 369 24.69 -31.53 21.91
C GLN A 369 24.92 -33.00 21.62
N LEU A 370 26.12 -33.48 21.90
CA LEU A 370 26.50 -34.87 21.73
C LEU A 370 27.53 -35.28 22.77
N ILE A 371 27.72 -36.58 22.94
CA ILE A 371 28.82 -37.16 23.70
C ILE A 371 29.95 -37.53 22.73
N GLY A 372 31.10 -36.88 22.89
CA GLY A 372 32.31 -37.20 22.13
C GLY A 372 33.19 -38.18 22.89
N LEU A 373 33.46 -39.35 22.32
CA LEU A 373 34.41 -40.32 22.87
C LEU A 373 35.78 -40.16 22.21
N GLU A 374 36.83 -40.11 23.01
CA GLU A 374 38.20 -40.01 22.52
C GLU A 374 38.57 -41.22 21.64
N SER A 375 38.97 -40.93 20.40
CA SER A 375 39.40 -41.93 19.42
C SER A 375 40.81 -42.41 19.76
N GLY A 376 40.93 -43.54 20.46
CA GLY A 376 42.22 -44.07 20.92
C GLY A 376 43.12 -44.61 19.81
N LYS A 377 44.45 -44.50 19.99
CA LYS A 377 45.43 -45.36 19.31
C LYS A 377 45.24 -46.81 19.77
N LYS A 378 45.53 -47.77 18.89
CA LYS A 378 45.33 -49.23 19.02
C LYS A 378 46.10 -49.93 20.17
N ASP A 379 46.57 -49.23 21.18
CA ASP A 379 47.30 -49.82 22.31
C ASP A 379 46.37 -50.11 23.49
N TRP A 380 46.14 -51.40 23.70
CA TRP A 380 45.07 -52.01 24.48
C TRP A 380 45.32 -52.07 26.01
N LYS A 381 46.13 -51.19 26.58
CA LYS A 381 46.32 -51.16 28.04
C LYS A 381 45.62 -49.97 28.69
N ALA A 382 44.35 -50.19 29.04
CA ALA A 382 43.60 -49.57 30.14
C ALA A 382 43.70 -48.04 30.32
N SER A 383 43.68 -47.24 29.23
CA SER A 383 43.26 -45.84 29.38
C SER A 383 41.73 -45.80 29.34
N LYS A 384 41.14 -45.27 30.41
CA LYS A 384 39.69 -45.01 30.47
C LYS A 384 39.40 -43.97 29.38
N LYS A 385 38.79 -44.39 28.25
CA LYS A 385 38.45 -43.49 27.13
C LYS A 385 37.68 -42.29 27.69
N MET A 386 38.21 -41.09 27.55
CA MET A 386 37.55 -39.90 28.09
C MET A 386 36.36 -39.53 27.21
N SER A 387 35.24 -39.25 27.87
CA SER A 387 34.03 -38.71 27.25
C SER A 387 33.98 -37.19 27.45
N TYR A 388 33.53 -36.49 26.42
CA TYR A 388 33.36 -35.05 26.39
C TYR A 388 31.89 -34.72 26.13
N LEU A 389 31.34 -33.76 26.86
CA LEU A 389 30.08 -33.14 26.45
C LEU A 389 30.40 -32.10 25.39
N VAL A 390 30.01 -32.33 24.14
CA VAL A 390 30.26 -31.39 23.05
C VAL A 390 28.96 -30.68 22.70
N ARG A 391 28.96 -29.36 22.76
CA ARG A 391 27.85 -28.52 22.31
C ARG A 391 28.30 -27.68 21.12
N LEU A 392 27.63 -27.87 19.99
CA LEU A 392 27.88 -27.13 18.75
C LEU A 392 26.70 -26.20 18.51
N LEU A 393 26.98 -24.90 18.44
CA LEU A 393 25.98 -23.85 18.24
C LEU A 393 26.12 -23.24 16.84
N ARG A 394 24.98 -22.98 16.22
CA ARG A 394 24.78 -22.20 14.99
C ARG A 394 23.88 -20.99 15.25
N ASP A 395 24.20 -20.23 16.29
CA ASP A 395 23.46 -19.01 16.68
C ASP A 395 23.98 -17.78 15.91
N SER A 396 23.19 -16.71 15.87
CA SER A 396 23.57 -15.40 15.35
C SER A 396 24.12 -14.47 16.45
N ASN A 397 23.88 -14.79 17.72
CA ASN A 397 24.31 -13.97 18.84
C ASN A 397 25.68 -14.43 19.40
N PRO A 398 26.48 -13.51 19.96
CA PRO A 398 27.69 -13.86 20.69
C PRO A 398 27.40 -14.79 21.88
N VAL A 399 28.33 -15.70 22.17
CA VAL A 399 28.19 -16.62 23.30
C VAL A 399 28.42 -15.88 24.62
N SER A 400 27.39 -15.88 25.46
CA SER A 400 27.38 -15.26 26.80
C SER A 400 27.92 -16.21 27.89
N GLU A 401 28.29 -15.65 29.05
CA GLU A 401 28.66 -16.45 30.24
C GLU A 401 27.55 -17.44 30.62
N THR A 402 26.28 -17.02 30.56
CA THR A 402 25.12 -17.87 30.88
C THR A 402 25.09 -19.14 30.03
N THR A 403 25.41 -19.02 28.74
CA THR A 403 25.48 -20.19 27.85
C THR A 403 26.56 -21.16 28.29
N VAL A 404 27.75 -20.66 28.65
CA VAL A 404 28.88 -21.47 29.14
C VAL A 404 28.52 -22.16 30.45
N ARG A 405 27.86 -21.45 31.38
CA ARG A 405 27.40 -22.00 32.66
C ARG A 405 26.41 -23.15 32.45
N ASN A 406 25.43 -22.98 31.57
CA ASN A 406 24.46 -24.03 31.26
C ASN A 406 25.13 -25.32 30.73
N VAL A 407 26.16 -25.19 29.89
CA VAL A 407 26.92 -26.37 29.39
C VAL A 407 27.63 -27.08 30.52
N LEU A 408 28.26 -26.34 31.43
CA LEU A 408 28.95 -26.92 32.59
C LEU A 408 27.99 -27.58 33.58
N ASP A 409 26.81 -27.01 33.79
CA ASP A 409 25.80 -27.61 34.67
C ASP A 409 25.25 -28.92 34.07
N GLU A 410 24.99 -28.96 32.77
CA GLU A 410 24.61 -30.20 32.08
C GLU A 410 25.72 -31.25 32.10
N MET A 411 26.97 -30.83 31.87
CA MET A 411 28.13 -31.71 31.93
C MET A 411 28.23 -32.40 33.31
N LYS A 412 28.03 -31.64 34.40
CA LYS A 412 28.01 -32.19 35.77
C LYS A 412 26.84 -33.15 35.98
N ASN A 413 25.64 -32.79 35.52
CA ASN A 413 24.46 -33.64 35.66
C ASN A 413 24.62 -34.99 34.92
N MET A 414 25.43 -35.02 33.87
CA MET A 414 25.76 -36.23 33.11
C MET A 414 26.97 -37.00 33.67
N ASN A 415 27.57 -36.56 34.79
CA ASN A 415 28.82 -37.10 35.34
C ASN A 415 29.98 -37.13 34.33
N ILE A 416 30.02 -36.15 33.42
CA ILE A 416 31.10 -35.98 32.45
C ILE A 416 32.14 -35.00 33.00
N MET A 417 33.42 -35.27 32.79
CA MET A 417 34.51 -34.50 33.40
C MET A 417 34.95 -33.28 32.58
N LYS A 418 34.68 -33.26 31.26
CA LYS A 418 35.11 -32.20 30.34
C LYS A 418 34.02 -31.88 29.33
N SER A 419 33.98 -30.64 28.90
CA SER A 419 33.07 -30.17 27.86
C SER A 419 33.80 -29.35 26.79
N ILE A 420 33.21 -29.28 25.60
CA ILE A 420 33.67 -28.44 24.49
C ILE A 420 32.46 -27.67 23.97
N LEU A 421 32.55 -26.35 23.95
CA LEU A 421 31.54 -25.49 23.36
C LEU A 421 32.08 -24.86 22.08
N ILE A 422 31.45 -25.20 20.96
CA ILE A 422 31.79 -24.75 19.61
C ILE A 422 30.70 -23.77 19.16
N SER A 423 31.10 -22.60 18.65
CA SER A 423 30.16 -21.56 18.21
C SER A 423 30.52 -21.00 16.83
N SER A 424 29.48 -20.74 16.04
CA SER A 424 29.53 -19.95 14.79
C SER A 424 29.86 -18.48 15.01
N THR A 425 29.76 -17.97 16.24
CA THR A 425 29.92 -16.55 16.58
C THR A 425 31.13 -16.30 17.46
N GLU A 426 31.40 -15.02 17.73
CA GLU A 426 32.39 -14.61 18.72
C GLU A 426 31.94 -14.99 20.14
N ILE A 427 32.91 -15.26 21.00
CA ILE A 427 32.69 -15.55 22.43
C ILE A 427 33.06 -14.31 23.23
N THR A 428 32.14 -13.85 24.08
CA THR A 428 32.29 -12.63 24.89
C THR A 428 33.49 -12.72 25.83
N SER A 429 34.04 -11.56 26.22
CA SER A 429 35.20 -11.52 27.13
C SER A 429 34.88 -12.16 28.48
N ASP A 430 33.68 -11.91 29.01
CA ASP A 430 33.26 -12.46 30.30
C ASP A 430 33.09 -13.99 30.24
N ALA A 431 32.53 -14.52 29.15
CA ALA A 431 32.45 -15.96 28.94
C ALA A 431 33.83 -16.63 28.87
N LYS A 432 34.82 -15.97 28.24
CA LYS A 432 36.21 -16.46 28.19
C LYS A 432 36.84 -16.47 29.58
N LYS A 433 36.76 -15.37 30.32
CA LYS A 433 37.25 -15.28 31.72
C LYS A 433 36.59 -16.32 32.61
N PHE A 434 35.30 -16.56 32.44
CA PHE A 434 34.59 -17.60 33.18
C PHE A 434 35.07 -19.01 32.82
N ALA A 435 35.47 -19.27 31.57
CA ALA A 435 35.94 -20.60 31.19
C ALA A 435 37.38 -20.92 31.63
N GLU A 436 38.26 -19.92 31.83
CA GLU A 436 39.71 -20.10 32.06
C GLU A 436 40.09 -21.11 33.16
N SER A 437 39.31 -21.20 34.23
CA SER A 437 39.57 -22.10 35.37
C SER A 437 38.61 -23.29 35.45
N ARG A 438 37.89 -23.60 34.37
CA ARG A 438 36.81 -24.59 34.35
C ARG A 438 37.04 -25.63 33.27
N PRO A 439 36.50 -26.86 33.41
CA PRO A 439 36.75 -27.95 32.46
C PRO A 439 35.89 -27.82 31.18
N ILE A 440 35.99 -26.67 30.50
CA ILE A 440 35.31 -26.39 29.25
C ILE A 440 36.26 -25.74 28.24
N GLU A 441 36.41 -26.36 27.08
CA GLU A 441 37.12 -25.76 25.95
C GLU A 441 36.15 -24.91 25.12
N LEU A 442 36.60 -23.71 24.74
CA LEU A 442 35.82 -22.78 23.93
C LEU A 442 36.40 -22.66 22.51
N ILE A 443 35.61 -23.02 21.50
CA ILE A 443 35.96 -22.91 20.08
C ILE A 443 35.03 -21.87 19.44
N GLY A 444 35.52 -20.64 19.28
CA GLY A 444 34.77 -19.56 18.60
C GLY A 444 34.93 -19.57 17.08
N LYS A 445 34.21 -18.66 16.39
CA LYS A 445 34.14 -18.52 14.92
C LYS A 445 35.46 -18.79 14.20
N ARG A 446 36.55 -18.11 14.59
CA ARG A 446 37.86 -18.23 13.91
C ARG A 446 38.46 -19.63 13.94
N LYS A 447 38.34 -20.36 15.06
CA LYS A 447 38.87 -21.73 15.20
C LYS A 447 37.94 -22.74 14.52
N LEU A 448 36.63 -22.54 14.62
CA LEU A 448 35.64 -23.34 13.89
C LEU A 448 35.86 -23.25 12.37
N VAL A 449 36.06 -22.06 11.82
CA VAL A 449 36.39 -21.83 10.40
C VAL A 449 37.62 -22.64 9.97
N LYS A 450 38.66 -22.71 10.80
CA LYS A 450 39.86 -23.51 10.51
C LYS A 450 39.56 -25.01 10.50
N ILE A 451 38.78 -25.49 11.47
CA ILE A 451 38.37 -26.90 11.54
C ILE A 451 37.54 -27.26 10.31
N LEU A 452 36.55 -26.42 9.98
CA LEU A 452 35.71 -26.61 8.81
C LEU A 452 36.53 -26.70 7.54
N ASN A 453 37.55 -25.86 7.34
CA ASN A 453 38.42 -25.90 6.16
C ASN A 453 39.34 -27.14 6.08
N GLN A 454 39.49 -27.91 7.16
CA GLN A 454 40.34 -29.11 7.21
C GLN A 454 39.57 -30.41 6.96
N MET A 455 38.23 -30.34 6.88
CA MET A 455 37.32 -31.48 6.73
C MET A 455 37.28 -32.11 5.34
#